data_AF-A0A951K0A8-F1
#
_entry.id   AF-A0A951K0A8-F1
#
_cell.length_a   1.000
_cell.length_b   1.000
_cell.length_c   1.000
_cell.angle_alpha   90.00
_cell.angle_beta   90.00
_cell.angle_gamma   90.00
#
_symmetry.space_group_name_H-M   'P 1'
#
loop_
_entity.id
_entity.type
_entity.pdbx_description
1 polymer ?
#
loop_
_entity_poly.entity_id
_entity_poly.type
_entity_poly.pdbx_seq_one_letter_code
_entity_poly.pdbx_strand_id
1 'polypeptide(L)'
;MLAIAGDSAAGKTTLTKGLVTALGDDRISSICVDDYHRYDRTERKDLPFTPLHPDCNYLDIMEQHLKLLSEGQPILKPVYNHADGSLDRPVYVKPSEFMVVEGLFPLWSRASRACFDATVFLDPPEEIRRAWKVARDTAKRGYTEEQVLADLDKREPESTAYIRPQRAHADIVVQFSPILSRGETVEDPLSATVLMRPTIPHPDLHPVVGDDVNEAMHLKLLRDDDGKPVDALHVHSYASEEATLKAEEAIWNLMAVPEPLSDQLGMIDGQRDGPLAITQLILLFHLIQARHT
;
A
#
# COMPACT_ATOMS: atom_id res chain seq x y z
N MET A 1 -9.51 -10.67 2.39
CA MET A 1 -9.23 -9.28 1.95
C MET A 1 -7.81 -8.89 2.32
N LEU A 2 -7.16 -8.03 1.53
CA LEU A 2 -5.84 -7.43 1.80
C LEU A 2 -6.01 -5.96 2.23
N ALA A 3 -5.37 -5.54 3.31
CA ALA A 3 -5.30 -4.13 3.69
C ALA A 3 -3.99 -3.46 3.25
N ILE A 4 -4.06 -2.24 2.74
CA ILE A 4 -2.89 -1.38 2.47
C ILE A 4 -3.08 -0.04 3.18
N ALA A 5 -2.49 0.09 4.36
CA ALA A 5 -2.50 1.32 5.15
C ALA A 5 -1.25 2.17 4.89
N GLY A 6 -1.33 3.45 5.25
CA GLY A 6 -0.22 4.38 5.17
C GLY A 6 -0.70 5.82 4.97
N ASP A 7 0.22 6.78 5.09
CA ASP A 7 -0.11 8.20 4.94
C ASP A 7 -0.51 8.54 3.48
N SER A 8 -1.13 9.70 3.27
CA SER A 8 -1.37 10.26 1.95
C SER A 8 -0.06 10.35 1.18
N ALA A 9 -0.15 10.01 -0.11
CA ALA A 9 0.98 9.99 -1.04
C ALA A 9 2.08 8.97 -0.67
N ALA A 10 1.77 7.92 0.09
CA ALA A 10 2.71 6.84 0.35
C ALA A 10 2.88 5.80 -0.79
N GLY A 11 2.11 5.93 -1.89
CA GLY A 11 2.16 4.99 -3.03
C GLY A 11 1.07 3.89 -3.03
N LYS A 12 0.13 3.94 -2.09
CA LYS A 12 -0.90 2.89 -1.88
C LYS A 12 -1.76 2.62 -3.12
N THR A 13 -2.23 3.68 -3.78
CA THR A 13 -3.05 3.57 -4.99
C THR A 13 -2.25 2.98 -6.16
N THR A 14 -0.95 3.25 -6.26
CA THR A 14 -0.08 2.66 -7.30
C THR A 14 0.08 1.16 -7.07
N LEU A 15 0.33 0.76 -5.83
CA LEU A 15 0.43 -0.64 -5.43
C LEU A 15 -0.88 -1.39 -5.73
N THR A 16 -2.01 -0.82 -5.30
CA THR A 16 -3.36 -1.38 -5.50
C THR A 16 -3.70 -1.53 -6.98
N LYS A 17 -3.37 -0.55 -7.82
CA LYS A 17 -3.65 -0.60 -9.26
C LYS A 17 -2.96 -1.77 -9.94
N GLY A 18 -1.70 -2.05 -9.64
CA GLY A 18 -1.00 -3.20 -10.25
C GLY A 18 -1.65 -4.54 -9.87
N LEU A 19 -2.07 -4.69 -8.60
CA LEU A 19 -2.81 -5.89 -8.17
C LEU A 19 -4.16 -6.03 -8.89
N VAL A 20 -4.89 -4.93 -9.04
CA VAL A 20 -6.18 -4.90 -9.74
C VAL A 20 -6.00 -5.31 -11.20
N THR A 21 -5.06 -4.68 -11.90
CA THR A 21 -4.77 -4.98 -13.31
C THR A 21 -4.30 -6.43 -13.49
N ALA A 22 -3.48 -6.96 -12.59
CA ALA A 22 -2.94 -8.32 -12.72
C ALA A 22 -3.99 -9.43 -12.53
N LEU A 23 -4.96 -9.23 -11.63
CA LEU A 23 -6.03 -10.21 -11.39
C LEU A 23 -7.26 -9.99 -12.30
N GLY A 24 -7.42 -8.78 -12.86
CA GLY A 24 -8.53 -8.38 -13.71
C GLY A 24 -9.75 -7.92 -12.92
N ASP A 25 -10.40 -6.86 -13.40
CA ASP A 25 -11.51 -6.15 -12.71
C ASP A 25 -12.70 -7.05 -12.33
N ASP A 26 -12.87 -8.21 -12.97
CA ASP A 26 -13.93 -9.16 -12.68
C ASP A 26 -13.69 -9.95 -11.37
N ARG A 27 -12.42 -10.12 -10.97
CA ARG A 27 -12.02 -10.95 -9.82
C ARG A 27 -11.71 -10.10 -8.60
N ILE A 28 -11.14 -8.92 -8.80
CA ILE A 28 -10.65 -8.06 -7.72
C ILE A 28 -11.37 -6.72 -7.70
N SER A 29 -11.68 -6.23 -6.50
CA SER A 29 -12.13 -4.86 -6.29
C SER A 29 -11.25 -4.16 -5.27
N SER A 30 -11.20 -2.83 -5.35
CA SER A 30 -10.52 -2.00 -4.37
C SER A 30 -11.47 -0.99 -3.73
N ILE A 31 -11.25 -0.73 -2.44
CA ILE A 31 -12.00 0.24 -1.66
C ILE A 31 -11.02 1.20 -1.00
N CYS A 32 -11.25 2.50 -1.16
CA CYS A 32 -10.55 3.54 -0.42
C CYS A 32 -11.32 3.85 0.87
N VAL A 33 -10.70 3.69 2.05
CA VAL A 33 -11.33 4.06 3.33
C VAL A 33 -11.28 5.56 3.63
N ASP A 34 -10.59 6.34 2.79
CA ASP A 34 -10.66 7.81 2.87
C ASP A 34 -12.05 8.33 2.45
N ASP A 35 -12.88 7.48 1.81
CA ASP A 35 -14.30 7.74 1.54
C ASP A 35 -15.14 7.92 2.80
N TYR A 36 -14.65 7.51 3.97
CA TYR A 36 -15.34 7.63 5.26
C TYR A 36 -15.04 8.95 5.97
N HIS A 37 -14.46 9.94 5.28
CA HIS A 37 -14.38 11.30 5.79
C HIS A 37 -15.76 11.82 6.20
N ARG A 38 -15.85 12.37 7.42
CA ARG A 38 -17.09 12.91 7.98
C ARG A 38 -17.46 14.28 7.41
N TYR A 39 -16.45 15.02 6.97
CA TYR A 39 -16.54 16.41 6.58
C TYR A 39 -15.88 16.62 5.22
N ASP A 40 -16.48 17.46 4.40
CA ASP A 40 -15.89 17.84 3.12
C ASP A 40 -14.66 18.76 3.30
N ARG A 41 -13.98 19.13 2.20
CA ARG A 41 -12.79 20.00 2.26
C ARG A 41 -13.10 21.42 2.76
N THR A 42 -14.32 21.92 2.56
CA THR A 42 -14.74 23.25 3.02
C THR A 42 -15.04 23.23 4.51
N GLU A 43 -15.86 22.29 4.97
CA GLU A 43 -16.23 22.10 6.37
C GLU A 43 -15.01 21.89 7.27
N ARG A 44 -13.99 21.15 6.78
CA ARG A 44 -12.76 20.88 7.55
C ARG A 44 -11.88 22.09 7.80
N LYS A 45 -12.06 23.22 7.09
CA LYS A 45 -11.19 24.40 7.28
C LYS A 45 -11.31 25.00 8.67
N ASP A 46 -12.50 24.90 9.27
CA ASP A 46 -12.84 25.51 10.56
C ASP A 46 -12.71 24.51 11.73
N LEU A 47 -12.27 23.29 11.48
CA LEU A 47 -12.10 22.27 12.50
C LEU A 47 -10.73 22.39 13.21
N PRO A 48 -10.66 22.01 14.50
CA PRO A 48 -9.42 22.06 15.27
C PRO A 48 -8.45 20.92 14.94
N PHE A 49 -8.81 20.05 13.99
CA PHE A 49 -8.07 18.85 13.61
C PHE A 49 -8.04 18.66 12.09
N THR A 50 -7.14 17.81 11.60
CA THR A 50 -6.97 17.52 10.17
C THR A 50 -7.77 16.28 9.75
N PRO A 51 -7.76 15.89 8.45
CA PRO A 51 -8.35 14.63 8.00
C PRO A 51 -7.73 13.37 8.65
N LEU A 52 -6.55 13.50 9.28
CA LEU A 52 -5.84 12.42 9.95
C LEU A 52 -6.32 12.20 11.40
N HIS A 53 -7.22 13.04 11.91
CA HIS A 53 -7.80 12.83 13.23
C HIS A 53 -8.96 11.82 13.15
N PRO A 54 -9.06 10.88 14.11
CA PRO A 54 -10.16 9.91 14.15
C PRO A 54 -11.56 10.55 14.06
N ASP A 55 -11.81 11.65 14.78
CA ASP A 55 -13.11 12.37 14.77
C ASP A 55 -13.47 13.00 13.40
N CYS A 56 -12.52 13.08 12.48
CA CYS A 56 -12.75 13.54 11.11
C CYS A 56 -13.26 12.40 10.19
N ASN A 57 -13.42 11.19 10.71
CA ASN A 57 -13.72 9.97 9.96
C ASN A 57 -14.81 9.16 10.67
N TYR A 58 -15.71 8.55 9.90
CA TYR A 58 -16.71 7.60 10.40
C TYR A 58 -16.08 6.20 10.58
N LEU A 59 -15.16 6.08 11.55
CA LEU A 59 -14.38 4.85 11.78
C LEU A 59 -15.24 3.66 12.25
N ASP A 60 -16.31 3.93 12.98
CA ASP A 60 -17.31 2.94 13.39
C ASP A 60 -18.10 2.36 12.20
N ILE A 61 -18.53 3.23 11.28
CA ILE A 61 -19.20 2.81 10.04
C ILE A 61 -18.22 2.04 9.14
N MET A 62 -16.98 2.52 9.04
CA MET A 62 -15.92 1.82 8.32
C MET A 62 -15.71 0.41 8.87
N GLU A 63 -15.55 0.26 10.19
CA GLU A 63 -15.42 -1.04 10.85
C GLU A 63 -16.59 -1.98 10.55
N GLN A 64 -17.82 -1.48 10.67
CA GLN A 64 -19.02 -2.25 10.34
C GLN A 64 -19.00 -2.71 8.88
N HIS A 65 -18.64 -1.84 7.95
CA HIS A 65 -18.58 -2.15 6.53
C HIS A 65 -17.48 -3.16 6.20
N LEU A 66 -16.29 -3.04 6.81
CA LEU A 66 -15.22 -4.04 6.64
C LEU A 66 -15.67 -5.42 7.12
N LYS A 67 -16.36 -5.49 8.26
CA LYS A 67 -16.93 -6.74 8.78
C LYS A 67 -17.95 -7.33 7.80
N LEU A 68 -18.90 -6.53 7.32
CA LEU A 68 -19.91 -6.98 6.35
C LEU A 68 -19.25 -7.54 5.08
N LEU A 69 -18.27 -6.83 4.52
CA LEU A 69 -17.54 -7.27 3.34
C LEU A 69 -16.79 -8.58 3.59
N SER A 70 -16.13 -8.72 4.75
CA SER A 70 -15.43 -9.97 5.14
C SER A 70 -16.38 -11.16 5.26
N GLU A 71 -17.65 -10.92 5.58
CA GLU A 71 -18.72 -11.92 5.72
C GLU A 71 -19.50 -12.15 4.40
N GLY A 72 -18.99 -11.62 3.27
CA GLY A 72 -19.64 -11.77 1.97
C GLY A 72 -20.91 -10.93 1.80
N GLN A 73 -21.15 -9.94 2.68
CA GLN A 73 -22.31 -9.06 2.62
C GLN A 73 -22.00 -7.74 1.89
N PRO A 74 -22.95 -7.23 1.07
CA PRO A 74 -22.79 -5.95 0.40
C PRO A 74 -22.96 -4.76 1.34
N ILE A 75 -22.43 -3.60 0.95
CA ILE A 75 -22.52 -2.34 1.70
C ILE A 75 -22.98 -1.19 0.81
N LEU A 76 -23.48 -0.12 1.44
CA LEU A 76 -23.69 1.17 0.79
C LEU A 76 -22.56 2.11 1.22
N LYS A 77 -21.48 2.15 0.45
CA LYS A 77 -20.24 2.84 0.80
C LYS A 77 -20.36 4.34 0.51
N PRO A 78 -19.96 5.25 1.43
CA PRO A 78 -19.83 6.67 1.11
C PRO A 78 -18.80 6.90 -0.01
N VAL A 79 -18.78 8.12 -0.57
CA VAL A 79 -17.83 8.52 -1.61
C VAL A 79 -17.29 9.90 -1.27
N TYR A 80 -15.96 10.02 -1.23
CA TYR A 80 -15.26 11.29 -1.08
C TYR A 80 -14.52 11.61 -2.37
N ASN A 81 -14.87 12.73 -3.00
CA ASN A 81 -14.27 13.15 -4.25
C ASN A 81 -12.93 13.86 -3.99
N HIS A 82 -11.81 13.22 -4.31
CA HIS A 82 -10.49 13.80 -4.05
C HIS A 82 -10.12 15.00 -4.95
N ALA A 83 -10.83 15.20 -6.07
CA ALA A 83 -10.56 16.32 -6.98
C ALA A 83 -11.02 17.64 -6.35
N ASP A 84 -12.31 17.78 -6.07
CA ASP A 84 -12.89 18.99 -5.48
C ASP A 84 -12.97 18.96 -3.94
N GLY A 85 -12.95 17.77 -3.35
CA GLY A 85 -13.03 17.54 -1.91
C GLY A 85 -14.45 17.47 -1.36
N SER A 86 -15.45 17.17 -2.22
CA SER A 86 -16.85 17.03 -1.85
C SER A 86 -17.23 15.61 -1.39
N LEU A 87 -18.39 15.50 -0.73
CA LEU A 87 -19.03 14.24 -0.39
C LEU A 87 -20.12 13.92 -1.42
N ASP A 88 -19.98 12.78 -2.09
CA ASP A 88 -20.87 12.34 -3.15
C ASP A 88 -21.89 11.30 -2.65
N ARG A 89 -22.84 10.94 -3.53
CA ARG A 89 -23.83 9.92 -3.21
C ARG A 89 -23.16 8.56 -2.94
N PRO A 90 -23.61 7.83 -1.91
CA PRO A 90 -23.09 6.49 -1.65
C PRO A 90 -23.26 5.53 -2.82
N VAL A 91 -22.33 4.60 -2.96
CA VAL A 91 -22.32 3.56 -4.00
C VAL A 91 -22.50 2.18 -3.40
N TYR A 92 -23.26 1.34 -4.08
CA TYR A 92 -23.48 -0.04 -3.67
C TYR A 92 -22.28 -0.90 -4.05
N VAL A 93 -21.65 -1.54 -3.07
CA VAL A 93 -20.45 -2.37 -3.26
C VAL A 93 -20.76 -3.80 -2.84
N LYS A 94 -20.49 -4.76 -3.73
CA LYS A 94 -20.55 -6.19 -3.43
C LYS A 94 -19.13 -6.72 -3.21
N PRO A 95 -18.91 -7.69 -2.31
CA PRO A 95 -17.65 -8.39 -2.22
C PRO A 95 -17.31 -9.11 -3.52
N SER A 96 -16.06 -8.97 -3.97
CA SER A 96 -15.47 -9.71 -5.10
C SER A 96 -14.62 -10.87 -4.60
N GLU A 97 -14.09 -11.70 -5.51
CA GLU A 97 -13.21 -12.83 -5.16
C GLU A 97 -12.01 -12.37 -4.34
N PHE A 98 -11.37 -11.28 -4.77
CA PHE A 98 -10.31 -10.60 -4.04
C PHE A 98 -10.73 -9.18 -3.73
N MET A 99 -10.36 -8.66 -2.56
CA MET A 99 -10.60 -7.27 -2.21
C MET A 99 -9.36 -6.64 -1.60
N VAL A 100 -9.02 -5.44 -2.07
CA VAL A 100 -7.98 -4.60 -1.49
C VAL A 100 -8.64 -3.40 -0.82
N VAL A 101 -8.34 -3.18 0.45
CA VAL A 101 -8.81 -2.02 1.21
C VAL A 101 -7.62 -1.11 1.48
N GLU A 102 -7.58 0.04 0.83
CA GLU A 102 -6.51 1.02 1.00
C GLU A 102 -6.97 2.28 1.73
N GLY A 103 -6.06 2.98 2.41
CA GLY A 103 -6.35 4.32 2.94
C GLY A 103 -5.58 4.65 4.22
N LEU A 104 -6.07 5.65 4.94
CA LEU A 104 -5.46 6.14 6.18
C LEU A 104 -5.66 5.22 7.39
N PHE A 105 -6.83 4.59 7.52
CA PHE A 105 -7.26 3.84 8.72
C PHE A 105 -7.60 2.35 8.56
N PRO A 106 -7.19 1.59 7.51
CA PRO A 106 -7.54 0.16 7.43
C PRO A 106 -7.16 -0.65 8.68
N LEU A 107 -6.07 -0.30 9.36
CA LEU A 107 -5.53 -1.06 10.49
C LEU A 107 -5.84 -0.43 11.86
N TRP A 108 -6.75 0.56 11.89
CA TRP A 108 -7.07 1.38 13.06
C TRP A 108 -7.37 0.56 14.31
N SER A 109 -8.40 -0.28 14.26
CA SER A 109 -8.83 -1.08 15.41
C SER A 109 -8.55 -2.55 15.23
N ARG A 110 -8.56 -3.27 16.35
CA ARG A 110 -8.46 -4.73 16.33
C ARG A 110 -9.59 -5.38 15.52
N ALA A 111 -10.78 -4.77 15.52
CA ALA A 111 -11.92 -5.26 14.76
C ALA A 111 -11.69 -5.13 13.25
N SER A 112 -11.20 -3.97 12.77
CA SER A 112 -10.83 -3.81 11.36
C SER A 112 -9.77 -4.83 10.94
N ARG A 113 -8.71 -4.97 11.74
CA ARG A 113 -7.59 -5.88 11.42
C ARG A 113 -8.00 -7.34 11.29
N ALA A 114 -8.95 -7.79 12.11
CA ALA A 114 -9.47 -9.15 12.06
C ALA A 114 -10.26 -9.46 10.77
N CYS A 115 -10.57 -8.46 9.94
CA CYS A 115 -11.27 -8.65 8.67
C CYS A 115 -10.32 -8.95 7.49
N PHE A 116 -9.00 -8.87 7.68
CA PHE A 116 -8.01 -9.04 6.61
C PHE A 116 -7.22 -10.33 6.77
N ASP A 117 -6.90 -10.96 5.63
CA ASP A 117 -6.04 -12.15 5.57
C ASP A 117 -4.56 -11.76 5.62
N ALA A 118 -4.24 -10.55 5.13
CA ALA A 118 -2.93 -9.95 5.20
C ALA A 118 -3.05 -8.43 5.32
N THR A 119 -2.14 -7.83 6.08
CA THR A 119 -2.11 -6.40 6.35
C THR A 119 -0.77 -5.78 5.95
N VAL A 120 -0.82 -4.73 5.14
CA VAL A 120 0.35 -4.03 4.60
C VAL A 120 0.36 -2.60 5.11
N PHE A 121 1.54 -2.10 5.47
CA PHE A 121 1.77 -0.68 5.73
C PHE A 121 2.84 -0.13 4.79
N LEU A 122 2.52 0.94 4.05
CA LEU A 122 3.50 1.67 3.24
C LEU A 122 4.19 2.73 4.07
N ASP A 123 5.51 2.61 4.18
CA ASP A 123 6.38 3.45 5.03
C ASP A 123 7.54 4.05 4.22
N PRO A 124 7.26 4.84 3.16
CA PRO A 124 8.34 5.52 2.44
C PRO A 124 9.01 6.57 3.35
N PRO A 125 10.31 6.85 3.14
CA PRO A 125 10.96 7.97 3.82
C PRO A 125 10.17 9.28 3.65
N GLU A 126 10.13 10.10 4.70
CA GLU A 126 9.33 11.33 4.72
C GLU A 126 9.71 12.29 3.58
N GLU A 127 11.00 12.38 3.24
CA GLU A 127 11.49 13.17 2.11
C GLU A 127 10.89 12.73 0.76
N ILE A 128 10.82 11.42 0.51
CA ILE A 128 10.25 10.82 -0.70
C ILE A 128 8.75 11.09 -0.74
N ARG A 129 8.06 10.85 0.38
CA ARG A 129 6.62 11.07 0.50
C ARG A 129 6.24 12.52 0.27
N ARG A 130 7.01 13.47 0.83
CA ARG A 130 6.82 14.91 0.62
C ARG A 130 7.01 15.27 -0.86
N ALA A 131 8.09 14.80 -1.48
CA ALA A 131 8.37 15.03 -2.90
C ALA A 131 7.22 14.50 -3.79
N TRP A 132 6.76 13.27 -3.57
CA TRP A 132 5.62 12.70 -4.30
C TRP A 132 4.32 13.50 -4.11
N LYS A 133 4.06 13.98 -2.90
CA LYS A 133 2.85 14.78 -2.64
C LYS A 133 2.93 16.14 -3.32
N VAL A 134 4.07 16.82 -3.27
CA VAL A 134 4.30 18.10 -3.97
C VAL A 134 4.12 17.89 -5.47
N ALA A 135 4.81 16.93 -6.08
CA ALA A 135 4.70 16.65 -7.52
C ALA A 135 3.26 16.35 -7.94
N ARG A 136 2.53 15.51 -7.18
CA ARG A 136 1.15 15.16 -7.47
C ARG A 136 0.19 16.34 -7.31
N ASP A 137 0.23 17.03 -6.17
CA ASP A 137 -0.79 18.03 -5.82
C ASP A 137 -0.60 19.34 -6.60
N THR A 138 0.65 19.68 -6.98
CA THR A 138 0.93 20.82 -7.88
C THR A 138 0.51 20.51 -9.32
N ALA A 139 0.83 19.33 -9.85
CA ALA A 139 0.51 18.96 -11.24
C ALA A 139 -0.98 18.65 -11.46
N LYS A 140 -1.64 17.97 -10.51
CA LYS A 140 -2.99 17.41 -10.72
C LYS A 140 -4.10 18.18 -10.00
N ARG A 141 -3.78 19.02 -9.01
CA ARG A 141 -4.78 19.66 -8.15
C ARG A 141 -4.64 21.19 -8.05
N GLY A 142 -3.67 21.79 -8.74
CA GLY A 142 -3.51 23.24 -8.85
C GLY A 142 -3.05 23.94 -7.57
N TYR A 143 -2.49 23.20 -6.61
CA TYR A 143 -1.90 23.80 -5.40
C TYR A 143 -0.50 24.36 -5.70
N THR A 144 -0.06 25.35 -4.93
CA THR A 144 1.35 25.76 -4.91
C THR A 144 2.16 24.82 -4.01
N GLU A 145 3.46 24.72 -4.26
CA GLU A 145 4.37 23.92 -3.41
C GLU A 145 4.29 24.35 -1.94
N GLU A 146 4.31 25.67 -1.67
CA GLU A 146 4.19 26.24 -0.33
C GLU A 146 2.90 25.80 0.39
N GLN A 147 1.76 25.75 -0.33
CA GLN A 147 0.49 25.29 0.23
C GLN A 147 0.55 23.80 0.60
N VAL A 148 1.19 22.99 -0.25
CA VAL A 148 1.32 21.54 -0.02
C VAL A 148 2.22 21.27 1.19
N LEU A 149 3.35 21.98 1.31
CA LEU A 149 4.28 21.85 2.44
C LEU A 149 3.64 22.32 3.75
N ALA A 150 2.92 23.44 3.74
CA ALA A 150 2.19 23.91 4.92
C ALA A 150 1.09 22.93 5.37
N ASP A 151 0.38 22.31 4.42
CA ASP A 151 -0.62 21.25 4.72
C ASP A 151 0.05 20.00 5.30
N LEU A 152 1.24 19.62 4.82
CA LEU A 152 2.03 18.52 5.37
C LEU A 152 2.47 18.78 6.80
N ASP A 153 3.03 19.96 7.06
CA ASP A 153 3.50 20.35 8.40
C ASP A 153 2.34 20.43 9.40
N LYS A 154 1.16 20.92 8.97
CA LYS A 154 -0.05 20.93 9.79
C LYS A 154 -0.50 19.52 10.19
N ARG A 155 -0.31 18.53 9.32
CA ARG A 155 -0.78 17.14 9.51
C ARG A 155 0.20 16.27 10.29
N GLU A 156 1.47 16.65 10.36
CA GLU A 156 2.54 15.84 10.93
C GLU A 156 2.27 15.36 12.38
N PRO A 157 1.74 16.19 13.30
CA PRO A 157 1.42 15.74 14.66
C PRO A 157 0.37 14.63 14.66
N GLU A 158 -0.67 14.75 13.83
CA GLU A 158 -1.75 13.76 13.74
C GLU A 158 -1.32 12.51 12.96
N SER A 159 -0.46 12.64 11.95
CA SER A 159 0.13 11.47 11.27
C SER A 159 0.93 10.61 12.25
N THR A 160 1.76 11.25 13.08
CA THR A 160 2.54 10.59 14.13
C THR A 160 1.64 9.97 15.20
N ALA A 161 0.53 10.62 15.55
CA ALA A 161 -0.38 10.15 16.60
C ALA A 161 -1.33 9.02 16.16
N TYR A 162 -1.79 9.03 14.90
CA TYR A 162 -2.92 8.21 14.47
C TYR A 162 -2.65 7.34 13.23
N ILE A 163 -1.74 7.75 12.34
CA ILE A 163 -1.46 7.01 11.10
C ILE A 163 -0.26 6.08 11.28
N ARG A 164 0.92 6.62 11.59
CA ARG A 164 2.16 5.84 11.72
C ARG A 164 2.10 4.70 12.76
N PRO A 165 1.38 4.81 13.90
CA PRO A 165 1.26 3.70 14.84
C PRO A 165 0.62 2.43 14.26
N GLN A 166 -0.15 2.54 13.18
CA GLN A 166 -0.73 1.39 12.49
C GLN A 166 0.34 0.47 11.86
N ARG A 167 1.55 0.98 11.59
CA ARG A 167 2.70 0.18 11.12
C ARG A 167 2.99 -0.99 12.05
N ALA A 168 2.89 -0.79 13.37
CA ALA A 168 3.11 -1.83 14.36
C ALA A 168 2.05 -2.94 14.32
N HIS A 169 1.01 -2.82 13.50
CA HIS A 169 -0.03 -3.83 13.34
C HIS A 169 -0.04 -4.52 11.96
N ALA A 170 0.82 -4.10 11.03
CA ALA A 170 0.95 -4.74 9.74
C ALA A 170 1.72 -6.07 9.81
N ASP A 171 1.38 -7.00 8.93
CA ASP A 171 2.13 -8.21 8.65
C ASP A 171 3.32 -7.92 7.72
N ILE A 172 3.12 -6.99 6.80
CA ILE A 172 4.12 -6.59 5.80
C ILE A 172 4.32 -5.09 5.86
N VAL A 173 5.58 -4.64 5.93
CA VAL A 173 5.93 -3.23 5.76
C VAL A 173 6.70 -3.08 4.46
N VAL A 174 6.27 -2.15 3.61
CA VAL A 174 6.93 -1.88 2.33
C VAL A 174 7.47 -0.46 2.34
N GLN A 175 8.74 -0.33 1.97
CA GLN A 175 9.44 0.93 1.85
C GLN A 175 10.08 1.03 0.48
N PHE A 176 9.76 2.08 -0.27
CA PHE A 176 10.50 2.47 -1.48
C PHE A 176 11.44 3.61 -1.11
N SER A 177 12.73 3.43 -1.33
CA SER A 177 13.75 4.38 -0.90
C SER A 177 15.01 4.33 -1.77
N PRO A 178 15.73 5.46 -1.90
CA PRO A 178 17.04 5.46 -2.52
C PRO A 178 18.05 4.74 -1.62
N ILE A 179 19.09 4.18 -2.22
CA ILE A 179 20.21 3.59 -1.49
C ILE A 179 21.23 4.69 -1.20
N LEU A 180 21.02 5.41 -0.10
CA LEU A 180 21.87 6.55 0.30
C LEU A 180 23.37 6.19 0.41
N SER A 181 23.69 4.94 0.78
CA SER A 181 25.08 4.46 0.86
C SER A 181 25.77 4.36 -0.51
N ARG A 182 25.01 4.38 -1.61
CA ARG A 182 25.50 4.45 -2.99
C ARG A 182 25.50 5.87 -3.56
N GLY A 183 25.10 6.86 -2.77
CA GLY A 183 24.98 8.26 -3.20
C GLY A 183 23.71 8.55 -4.00
N GLU A 184 22.73 7.65 -3.98
CA GLU A 184 21.42 7.86 -4.61
C GLU A 184 20.62 8.93 -3.85
N THR A 185 19.74 9.61 -4.58
CA THR A 185 18.90 10.71 -4.14
C THR A 185 17.42 10.39 -4.39
N VAL A 186 16.54 11.29 -3.96
CA VAL A 186 15.09 11.17 -4.19
C VAL A 186 14.68 11.20 -5.68
N GLU A 187 15.60 11.61 -6.56
CA GLU A 187 15.39 11.66 -8.01
C GLU A 187 15.79 10.35 -8.72
N ASP A 188 16.55 9.49 -8.03
CA ASP A 188 17.01 8.22 -8.57
C ASP A 188 15.94 7.12 -8.48
N PRO A 189 16.01 6.09 -9.33
CA PRO A 189 15.13 4.92 -9.23
C PRO A 189 15.17 4.28 -7.83
N LEU A 190 14.01 4.10 -7.22
CA LEU A 190 13.90 3.66 -5.84
C LEU A 190 13.98 2.14 -5.72
N SER A 191 14.83 1.65 -4.82
CA SER A 191 14.80 0.25 -4.42
C SER A 191 13.64 -0.01 -3.46
N ALA A 192 13.17 -1.25 -3.38
CA ALA A 192 12.12 -1.65 -2.45
C ALA A 192 12.70 -2.48 -1.30
N THR A 193 12.22 -2.24 -0.09
CA THR A 193 12.42 -3.11 1.06
C THR A 193 11.06 -3.61 1.52
N VAL A 194 10.87 -4.93 1.48
CA VAL A 194 9.66 -5.61 1.91
C VAL A 194 9.99 -6.39 3.18
N LEU A 195 9.52 -5.89 4.32
CA LEU A 195 9.71 -6.49 5.64
C LEU A 195 8.52 -7.40 5.93
N MET A 196 8.78 -8.70 5.99
CA MET A 196 7.77 -9.73 6.22
C MET A 196 7.87 -10.24 7.66
N ARG A 197 6.83 -10.00 8.46
CA ARG A 197 6.79 -10.43 9.87
C ARG A 197 6.21 -11.84 9.97
N PRO A 198 6.68 -12.70 10.88
CA PRO A 198 6.17 -14.07 11.03
C PRO A 198 4.80 -14.12 11.73
N THR A 199 3.87 -13.22 11.37
CA THR A 199 2.48 -13.15 11.82
C THR A 199 1.53 -13.88 10.85
N ILE A 200 1.94 -14.04 9.58
CA ILE A 200 1.26 -14.85 8.56
C ILE A 200 2.28 -15.71 7.79
N PRO A 201 1.85 -16.78 7.09
CA PRO A 201 2.72 -17.51 6.18
C PRO A 201 3.13 -16.64 4.98
N HIS A 202 4.44 -16.52 4.75
CA HIS A 202 5.05 -15.83 3.61
C HIS A 202 5.55 -16.82 2.55
N PRO A 203 5.77 -16.39 1.29
CA PRO A 203 6.45 -17.23 0.32
C PRO A 203 7.84 -17.62 0.82
N ASP A 204 8.21 -18.89 0.72
CA ASP A 204 9.58 -19.33 1.01
C ASP A 204 10.50 -18.86 -0.13
N LEU A 205 11.23 -17.78 0.11
CA LEU A 205 12.11 -17.18 -0.89
C LEU A 205 13.52 -17.78 -0.90
N HIS A 206 13.87 -18.67 0.03
CA HIS A 206 15.21 -19.28 0.04
C HIS A 206 15.57 -20.02 -1.26
N PRO A 207 14.66 -20.75 -1.93
CA PRO A 207 14.99 -21.44 -3.18
C PRO A 207 15.23 -20.49 -4.36
N VAL A 208 14.73 -19.25 -4.28
CA VAL A 208 14.79 -18.29 -5.39
C VAL A 208 15.92 -17.27 -5.22
N VAL A 209 16.39 -17.04 -4.00
CA VAL A 209 17.55 -16.18 -3.71
C VAL A 209 18.84 -17.00 -3.90
N GLY A 210 19.23 -17.16 -5.17
CA GLY A 210 20.49 -17.79 -5.61
C GLY A 210 21.40 -16.82 -6.38
N ASP A 211 22.54 -17.31 -6.87
CA ASP A 211 23.55 -16.48 -7.56
C ASP A 211 22.98 -15.70 -8.77
N ASP A 212 22.01 -16.28 -9.49
CA ASP A 212 21.40 -15.69 -10.68
C ASP A 212 20.39 -14.56 -10.38
N VAL A 213 19.94 -14.44 -9.13
CA VAL A 213 18.88 -13.50 -8.70
C VAL A 213 19.37 -12.47 -7.69
N ASN A 214 20.57 -12.68 -7.10
CA ASN A 214 21.19 -11.77 -6.13
C ASN A 214 21.43 -10.35 -6.68
N GLU A 215 21.56 -10.20 -7.99
CA GLU A 215 21.60 -8.88 -8.64
C GLU A 215 20.28 -8.12 -8.43
N ALA A 216 19.15 -8.80 -8.59
CA ALA A 216 17.81 -8.23 -8.49
C ALA A 216 17.32 -8.07 -7.05
N MET A 217 17.56 -9.05 -6.19
CA MET A 217 17.09 -9.01 -4.81
C MET A 217 17.90 -9.89 -3.87
N HIS A 218 17.87 -9.56 -2.57
CA HIS A 218 18.46 -10.39 -1.53
C HIS A 218 17.61 -10.40 -0.26
N LEU A 219 17.74 -11.46 0.53
CA LEU A 219 17.03 -11.64 1.79
C LEU A 219 17.97 -11.46 2.99
N LYS A 220 17.49 -10.78 4.03
CA LYS A 220 18.18 -10.65 5.32
C LYS A 220 17.24 -10.93 6.47
N LEU A 221 17.75 -11.60 7.50
CA LEU A 221 17.09 -11.68 8.80
C LEU A 221 17.49 -10.47 9.64
N LEU A 222 16.51 -9.65 10.03
CA LEU A 222 16.76 -8.48 10.87
C LEU A 222 15.59 -8.20 11.83
N ARG A 223 15.73 -7.16 12.65
CA ARG A 223 14.62 -6.57 13.39
C ARG A 223 14.25 -5.24 12.78
N ASP A 224 12.96 -5.03 12.52
CA ASP A 224 12.45 -3.75 12.01
C ASP A 224 12.46 -2.67 13.10
N ASP A 225 12.06 -1.44 12.74
CA ASP A 225 12.01 -0.30 13.67
C ASP A 225 11.01 -0.48 14.83
N ASP A 226 10.07 -1.43 14.72
CA ASP A 226 9.16 -1.81 15.82
C ASP A 226 9.78 -2.92 16.71
N GLY A 227 11.03 -3.29 16.46
CA GLY A 227 11.76 -4.34 17.18
C GLY A 227 11.34 -5.76 16.83
N LYS A 228 10.52 -5.96 15.78
CA LYS A 228 9.99 -7.28 15.42
C LYS A 228 10.95 -8.03 14.49
N PRO A 229 11.13 -9.35 14.66
CA PRO A 229 11.89 -10.13 13.70
C PRO A 229 11.18 -10.13 12.35
N VAL A 230 11.94 -9.95 11.27
CA VAL A 230 11.43 -9.94 9.90
C VAL A 230 12.39 -10.61 8.94
N ASP A 231 11.80 -11.22 7.92
CA ASP A 231 12.48 -11.55 6.68
C ASP A 231 12.42 -10.28 5.80
N ALA A 232 13.57 -9.61 5.66
CA ALA A 232 13.71 -8.38 4.89
C ALA A 232 14.16 -8.72 3.47
N LEU A 233 13.23 -8.63 2.52
CA LEU A 233 13.52 -8.71 1.10
C LEU A 233 13.90 -7.33 0.58
N HIS A 234 15.11 -7.18 0.09
CA HIS A 234 15.57 -5.97 -0.59
C HIS A 234 15.60 -6.21 -2.09
N VAL A 235 14.91 -5.38 -2.85
CA VAL A 235 14.82 -5.43 -4.31
C VAL A 235 15.50 -4.20 -4.88
N HIS A 236 16.50 -4.41 -5.72
CA HIS A 236 17.39 -3.37 -6.21
C HIS A 236 16.82 -2.70 -7.47
N SER A 237 16.80 -1.37 -7.48
CA SER A 237 16.41 -0.58 -8.64
C SER A 237 17.45 -0.58 -9.77
N TYR A 238 18.71 -0.88 -9.46
CA TYR A 238 19.81 -0.90 -10.41
C TYR A 238 20.00 -2.25 -11.12
N ALA A 239 19.17 -3.25 -10.82
CA ALA A 239 19.27 -4.56 -11.45
C ALA A 239 18.86 -4.50 -12.92
N SER A 240 19.47 -5.36 -13.74
CA SER A 240 19.05 -5.51 -15.13
C SER A 240 17.61 -6.01 -15.23
N GLU A 241 16.93 -5.66 -16.33
CA GLU A 241 15.58 -6.13 -16.61
C GLU A 241 15.54 -7.67 -16.68
N GLU A 242 16.56 -8.30 -17.26
CA GLU A 242 16.69 -9.76 -17.32
C GLU A 242 16.76 -10.39 -15.91
N ALA A 243 17.59 -9.84 -15.01
CA ALA A 243 17.69 -10.35 -13.65
C ALA A 243 16.37 -10.16 -12.87
N THR A 244 15.70 -9.03 -13.07
CA THR A 244 14.41 -8.74 -12.44
C THR A 244 13.33 -9.72 -12.91
N LEU A 245 13.21 -9.96 -14.23
CA LEU A 245 12.23 -10.91 -14.77
C LEU A 245 12.48 -12.33 -14.29
N LYS A 246 13.74 -12.78 -14.19
CA LYS A 246 14.08 -14.08 -13.59
C LYS A 246 13.63 -14.18 -12.13
N ALA A 247 13.81 -13.11 -11.36
CA ALA A 247 13.35 -13.06 -9.97
C ALA A 247 11.83 -13.18 -9.87
N GLU A 248 11.10 -12.48 -10.74
CA GLU A 248 9.64 -12.51 -10.80
C GLU A 248 9.11 -13.89 -11.21
N GLU A 249 9.68 -14.50 -12.26
CA GLU A 249 9.33 -15.87 -12.66
C GLU A 249 9.60 -16.87 -11.53
N ALA A 250 10.72 -16.74 -10.84
CA ALA A 250 11.06 -17.61 -9.71
C ALA A 250 10.05 -17.49 -8.57
N ILE A 251 9.64 -16.27 -8.20
CA ILE A 251 8.59 -16.04 -7.19
C ILE A 251 7.22 -16.54 -7.68
N TRP A 252 6.86 -16.29 -8.94
CA TRP A 252 5.58 -16.74 -9.51
C TRP A 252 5.44 -18.26 -9.47
N ASN A 253 6.51 -18.99 -9.78
CA ASN A 253 6.53 -20.44 -9.74
C ASN A 253 6.28 -21.02 -8.33
N LEU A 254 6.54 -20.25 -7.26
CA LEU A 254 6.20 -20.66 -5.88
C LEU A 254 4.70 -20.67 -5.61
N MET A 255 3.91 -19.88 -6.36
CA MET A 255 2.46 -19.80 -6.17
C MET A 255 1.70 -21.00 -6.76
N ALA A 256 2.34 -21.76 -7.66
CA ALA A 256 1.76 -22.92 -8.34
C ALA A 256 0.39 -22.64 -9.00
N VAL A 257 0.16 -21.40 -9.45
CA VAL A 257 -1.03 -20.98 -10.19
C VAL A 257 -0.86 -21.35 -11.67
N PRO A 258 -1.89 -21.91 -12.34
CA PRO A 258 -1.79 -22.30 -13.74
C PRO A 258 -1.79 -21.10 -14.70
N GLU A 259 -2.24 -19.93 -14.26
CA GLU A 259 -2.21 -18.70 -15.05
C GLU A 259 -0.77 -18.20 -15.28
N PRO A 260 -0.50 -17.56 -16.42
CA PRO A 260 0.79 -16.92 -16.64
C PRO A 260 0.96 -15.69 -15.73
N LEU A 261 2.22 -15.36 -15.41
CA LEU A 261 2.56 -14.12 -14.74
C LEU A 261 2.10 -12.93 -15.58
N SER A 262 1.40 -11.98 -14.94
CA SER A 262 0.94 -10.76 -15.60
C SER A 262 2.12 -9.84 -15.93
N ASP A 263 2.17 -9.36 -17.18
CA ASP A 263 3.12 -8.33 -17.63
C ASP A 263 2.76 -6.91 -17.15
N GLN A 264 1.63 -6.77 -16.44
CA GLN A 264 1.11 -5.50 -15.94
C GLN A 264 1.63 -5.14 -14.53
N LEU A 265 2.35 -6.04 -13.87
CA LEU A 265 3.01 -5.74 -12.61
C LEU A 265 4.16 -4.74 -12.81
N GLY A 266 4.33 -3.83 -11.86
CA GLY A 266 5.37 -2.81 -11.86
C GLY A 266 5.08 -1.59 -12.72
N MET A 267 3.90 -1.49 -13.33
CA MET A 267 3.61 -0.37 -14.24
C MET A 267 3.26 0.92 -13.49
N ILE A 268 3.99 2.01 -13.77
CA ILE A 268 3.76 3.37 -13.29
C ILE A 268 3.86 4.34 -14.48
N ASP A 269 2.79 5.09 -14.75
CA ASP A 269 2.75 6.11 -15.82
C ASP A 269 3.27 5.61 -17.19
N GLY A 270 3.05 4.32 -17.50
CA GLY A 270 3.46 3.68 -18.76
C GLY A 270 4.89 3.15 -18.78
N GLN A 271 5.63 3.25 -17.68
CA GLN A 271 6.97 2.68 -17.50
C GLN A 271 6.93 1.54 -16.49
N ARG A 272 7.84 0.57 -16.68
CA ARG A 272 7.98 -0.58 -15.81
C ARG A 272 9.01 -0.30 -14.71
N ASP A 273 8.65 -0.61 -13.47
CA ASP A 273 9.52 -0.54 -12.30
C ASP A 273 9.66 -1.93 -11.66
N GLY A 274 10.89 -2.46 -11.66
CA GLY A 274 11.20 -3.80 -11.16
C GLY A 274 10.94 -3.99 -9.66
N PRO A 275 11.44 -3.08 -8.80
CA PRO A 275 11.13 -3.12 -7.36
C PRO A 275 9.63 -3.10 -7.06
N LEU A 276 8.84 -2.31 -7.77
CA LEU A 276 7.39 -2.31 -7.67
C LEU A 276 6.78 -3.64 -8.16
N ALA A 277 7.25 -4.18 -9.29
CA ALA A 277 6.75 -5.44 -9.84
C ALA A 277 6.89 -6.58 -8.83
N ILE A 278 8.09 -6.76 -8.27
CA ILE A 278 8.36 -7.79 -7.27
C ILE A 278 7.56 -7.52 -5.99
N THR A 279 7.45 -6.27 -5.55
CA THR A 279 6.63 -5.94 -4.37
C THR A 279 5.16 -6.31 -4.59
N GLN A 280 4.57 -5.95 -5.74
CA GLN A 280 3.20 -6.32 -6.07
C GLN A 280 3.04 -7.83 -6.20
N LEU A 281 4.04 -8.54 -6.74
CA LEU A 281 4.05 -10.00 -6.83
C LEU A 281 4.00 -10.67 -5.45
N ILE A 282 4.77 -10.18 -4.48
CA ILE A 282 4.69 -10.66 -3.09
C ILE A 282 3.31 -10.43 -2.49
N LEU A 283 2.68 -9.28 -2.74
CA LEU A 283 1.32 -9.02 -2.24
C LEU A 283 0.26 -9.86 -2.96
N LEU A 284 0.46 -10.14 -4.25
CA LEU A 284 -0.37 -11.03 -5.03
C LEU A 284 -0.35 -12.46 -4.49
N PHE A 285 0.82 -12.94 -4.03
CA PHE A 285 0.92 -14.22 -3.31
C PHE A 285 -0.07 -14.29 -2.16
N HIS A 286 -0.12 -13.25 -1.31
CA HIS A 286 -1.00 -13.22 -0.15
C HIS A 286 -2.49 -13.16 -0.51
N LEU A 287 -2.84 -12.51 -1.62
CA LEU A 287 -4.21 -12.55 -2.14
C LEU A 287 -4.60 -13.97 -2.59
N ILE A 288 -3.72 -14.68 -3.30
CA ILE A 288 -4.00 -16.00 -3.87
C ILE A 288 -3.97 -17.10 -2.79
N GLN A 289 -2.95 -17.11 -1.92
CA GLN A 289 -2.76 -18.16 -0.90
C GLN A 289 -3.82 -18.14 0.20
N ALA A 290 -4.36 -16.98 0.57
CA ALA A 290 -5.39 -16.86 1.60
C ALA A 290 -6.65 -17.72 1.29
N ARG A 291 -6.84 -18.17 0.05
CA ARG A 291 -7.94 -19.05 -0.34
C ARG A 291 -7.70 -20.54 -0.08
N HIS A 292 -6.45 -20.96 0.14
CA HIS A 292 -6.09 -22.36 0.31
C HIS A 292 -6.05 -22.83 1.78
N THR A 293 -6.29 -21.91 2.72
CA THR A 293 -6.37 -22.15 4.18
C THR A 293 -7.77 -21.89 4.70
#